data_AF-A0AAD5WDL9-F1
#
_entry.id   AF-A0AAD5WDL9-F1
#
_cell.length_a   1.000
_cell.length_b   1.000
_cell.length_c   1.000
_cell.angle_alpha   90.00
_cell.angle_beta   90.00
_cell.angle_gamma   90.00
#
_symmetry.space_group_name_H-M   'P 1'
#
loop_
_entity.id
_entity.type
_entity.pdbx_description
1 polymer ?
#
loop_
_entity_poly.entity_id
_entity_poly.type
_entity_poly.pdbx_seq_one_letter_code
_entity_poly.pdbx_strand_id
1 'polypeptide(L)'
;MSNWVEWLWEEDQPAMPKLKRLSIVACPKLSSLPKVLLFHATSLEILQIIAAKQIKSVENLKSVKELRVLENPNLDRISNLPNLSFIRIRDCPNLKILENLKFFHRMELSDIQMETLPEYLITTMLEKLTIWCKDELLVKITSQGIGDTEWKKFEHIPLVKIYSNDQSLYAKYRKSSFSFNTNVDQQNQRN
;
A
#
# COMPACT_ATOMS: atom_id res chain seq x y z
N MET A 1 2.57 22.43 -4.13
CA MET A 1 3.78 23.26 -4.09
C MET A 1 4.79 22.66 -5.08
N SER A 2 4.96 23.24 -6.27
CA SER A 2 5.74 22.63 -7.35
C SER A 2 7.26 22.66 -7.16
N ASN A 3 7.77 23.53 -6.28
CA ASN A 3 9.21 23.76 -6.10
C ASN A 3 9.77 23.27 -4.76
N TRP A 4 8.98 22.56 -3.96
CA TRP A 4 9.45 22.11 -2.65
C TRP A 4 10.36 20.89 -2.79
N VAL A 5 11.66 21.10 -2.55
CA VAL A 5 12.70 20.07 -2.67
C VAL A 5 13.00 19.44 -1.31
N GLU A 6 13.21 20.28 -0.30
CA GLU A 6 13.59 19.87 1.05
C GLU A 6 12.74 20.59 2.08
N TRP A 7 12.44 19.87 3.17
CA TRP A 7 11.79 20.43 4.34
C TRP A 7 12.85 20.56 5.44
N LEU A 8 13.42 21.76 5.55
CA LEU A 8 14.41 22.10 6.56
C LEU A 8 13.71 22.44 7.87
N TRP A 9 14.15 21.82 8.97
CA TRP A 9 13.73 22.12 10.34
C TRP A 9 14.95 21.96 11.26
N GLU A 10 15.10 22.83 12.26
CA GLU A 10 16.21 22.77 13.22
C GLU A 10 16.07 21.53 14.12
N GLU A 11 17.03 20.59 14.03
CA GLU A 11 16.94 19.26 14.65
C GLU A 11 16.74 19.30 16.18
N ASP A 12 17.11 20.40 16.84
CA ASP A 12 17.11 20.56 18.30
C ASP A 12 15.81 21.13 18.89
N GLN A 13 14.82 21.50 18.05
CA GLN A 13 13.55 22.05 18.54
C GLN A 13 12.39 21.06 18.43
N PRO A 14 11.58 20.88 19.51
CA PRO A 14 10.35 20.12 19.43
C PRO A 14 9.43 20.71 18.35
N ALA A 15 9.20 19.95 17.29
CA ALA A 15 8.34 20.37 16.20
C ALA A 15 7.01 19.65 16.25
N MET A 16 5.93 20.42 16.17
CA MET A 16 4.60 19.89 15.87
C MET A 16 4.17 18.72 16.81
N PRO A 17 4.39 18.80 18.14
CA PRO A 17 4.20 17.65 19.04
C PRO A 17 2.74 17.19 19.14
N LYS A 18 1.79 18.02 18.71
CA LYS A 18 0.34 17.75 18.70
C LYS A 18 -0.20 17.42 17.29
N LEU A 19 0.64 17.44 16.25
CA LEU A 19 0.21 17.17 14.89
C LEU A 19 -0.23 15.71 14.77
N LYS A 20 -1.51 15.49 14.46
CA LYS A 20 -2.08 14.14 14.32
C LYS A 20 -2.17 13.66 12.88
N ARG A 21 -2.28 14.60 11.94
CA ARG A 21 -2.52 14.31 10.52
C ARG A 21 -1.66 15.23 9.66
N LEU A 22 -0.94 14.65 8.71
CA LEU A 22 -0.14 15.38 7.74
C LEU A 22 -0.49 14.90 6.34
N SER A 23 -0.68 15.85 5.42
CA SER A 23 -0.88 15.57 4.01
C SER A 23 0.13 16.34 3.17
N ILE A 24 0.90 15.61 2.37
CA ILE A 24 1.86 16.13 1.40
C ILE A 24 1.27 15.85 0.03
N VAL A 25 0.83 16.90 -0.68
CA VAL A 25 0.09 16.77 -1.94
C VAL A 25 0.76 17.60 -3.02
N ALA A 26 0.97 17.00 -4.19
CA ALA A 26 1.53 17.67 -5.36
C ALA A 26 2.84 18.41 -5.02
N CYS A 27 3.76 17.66 -4.41
CA CYS A 27 5.11 18.10 -4.06
C CYS A 27 6.13 17.31 -4.90
N PRO A 28 6.15 17.52 -6.23
CA PRO A 28 6.80 16.60 -7.16
C PRO A 28 8.32 16.57 -7.03
N LYS A 29 8.95 17.58 -6.41
CA LYS A 29 10.41 17.65 -6.20
C LYS A 29 10.85 17.13 -4.82
N LEU A 30 9.92 16.79 -3.94
CA LEU A 30 10.24 16.29 -2.59
C LEU A 30 10.89 14.91 -2.71
N SER A 31 12.14 14.80 -2.30
CA SER A 31 12.93 13.57 -2.40
C SER A 31 12.94 12.74 -1.12
N SER A 32 12.71 13.38 0.03
CA SER A 32 12.70 12.75 1.35
C SER A 32 11.71 13.44 2.30
N LEU A 33 11.25 12.69 3.31
CA LEU A 33 10.52 13.30 4.43
C LEU A 33 11.50 14.00 5.36
N PRO A 34 11.12 15.13 5.99
CA PRO A 34 11.97 15.77 6.98
C PRO A 34 12.23 14.84 8.17
N LYS A 35 13.49 14.86 8.64
CA LYS A 35 13.90 14.13 9.85
C LYS A 35 13.05 14.50 11.07
N VAL A 36 12.52 15.71 11.11
CA VAL A 36 11.67 16.19 12.20
C VAL A 36 10.43 15.31 12.41
N LEU A 37 9.87 14.72 11.36
CA LEU A 37 8.75 13.79 11.47
C LEU A 37 9.17 12.44 12.08
N LEU A 38 10.44 12.07 11.93
CA LEU A 38 11.00 10.83 12.48
C LEU A 38 11.22 10.92 13.99
N PHE A 39 11.58 12.11 14.49
CA PHE A 39 12.01 12.29 15.89
C PHE A 39 11.00 13.07 16.75
N HIS A 40 10.32 14.07 16.20
CA HIS A 40 9.56 15.05 16.98
C HIS A 40 8.05 15.01 16.78
N ALA A 41 7.56 14.49 15.66
CA ALA A 41 6.14 14.33 15.39
C ALA A 41 5.53 13.11 16.12
N THR A 42 5.67 13.09 17.45
CA THR A 42 5.31 11.96 18.32
C THR A 42 3.81 11.65 18.35
N SER A 43 2.96 12.60 17.97
CA SER A 43 1.51 12.42 17.87
C SER A 43 0.99 12.14 16.45
N LEU A 44 1.86 12.04 15.44
CA LEU A 44 1.43 11.89 14.05
C LEU A 44 0.85 10.50 13.79
N GLU A 45 -0.48 10.42 13.76
CA GLU A 45 -1.19 9.15 13.54
C GLU A 45 -1.39 8.84 12.05
N ILE A 46 -1.54 9.87 11.22
CA ILE A 46 -1.97 9.70 9.82
C ILE A 46 -1.10 10.51 8.90
N LEU A 47 -0.47 9.83 7.95
CA LEU A 47 0.35 10.42 6.91
C LEU A 47 -0.22 10.08 5.53
N GLN A 48 -0.44 11.11 4.73
CA GLN A 48 -0.85 10.98 3.34
C GLN A 48 0.15 11.67 2.42
N ILE A 49 0.66 10.95 1.43
CA ILE A 49 1.63 11.45 0.44
C ILE A 49 1.06 11.18 -0.94
N ILE A 50 0.76 12.25 -1.68
CA ILE A 50 0.15 12.19 -3.01
C ILE A 50 1.01 12.94 -4.01
N ALA A 51 1.35 12.30 -5.13
CA ALA A 51 2.06 12.93 -6.24
C ALA A 51 3.40 13.58 -5.83
N ALA A 52 4.11 12.98 -4.87
CA ALA A 52 5.48 13.33 -4.49
C ALA A 52 6.47 12.55 -5.38
N LYS A 53 6.56 12.95 -6.65
CA LYS A 53 7.19 12.15 -7.70
C LYS A 53 8.67 11.80 -7.48
N GLN A 54 9.40 12.54 -6.65
CA GLN A 54 10.82 12.24 -6.35
C GLN A 54 11.03 11.46 -5.04
N ILE A 55 9.98 11.21 -4.26
CA ILE A 55 10.12 10.48 -3.00
C ILE A 55 10.48 9.03 -3.29
N LYS A 56 11.55 8.55 -2.65
CA LYS A 56 12.03 7.17 -2.83
C LYS A 56 11.64 6.27 -1.68
N SER A 57 11.59 6.79 -0.46
CA SER A 57 11.24 5.98 0.71
C SER A 57 10.40 6.72 1.75
N VAL A 58 9.65 5.94 2.53
CA VAL A 58 8.89 6.37 3.70
C VAL A 58 9.26 5.46 4.86
N GLU A 59 10.07 5.97 5.78
CA GLU A 59 10.74 5.12 6.77
C GLU A 59 10.78 5.76 8.16
N ASN A 60 10.93 4.94 9.20
CA ASN A 60 11.25 5.35 10.58
C ASN A 60 10.20 6.25 11.27
N LEU A 61 8.92 6.11 10.89
CA LEU A 61 7.81 6.89 11.46
C LEU A 61 7.13 6.11 12.59
N LYS A 62 7.55 6.39 13.83
CA LYS A 62 7.14 5.60 15.01
C LYS A 62 5.67 5.80 15.42
N SER A 63 5.08 6.97 15.16
CA SER A 63 3.74 7.34 15.61
C SER A 63 2.63 6.97 14.62
N VAL A 64 2.98 6.75 13.34
CA VAL A 64 2.03 6.58 12.25
C VAL A 64 1.28 5.26 12.37
N LYS A 65 -0.05 5.36 12.38
CA LYS A 65 -1.01 4.25 12.42
C LYS A 65 -1.66 4.01 11.05
N GLU A 66 -1.82 5.05 10.25
CA GLU A 66 -2.34 4.95 8.90
C GLU A 66 -1.45 5.71 7.90
N LEU A 67 -1.05 5.01 6.85
CA LEU A 67 -0.25 5.55 5.76
C LEU A 67 -1.01 5.43 4.45
N ARG A 68 -1.10 6.53 3.72
CA ARG A 68 -1.67 6.57 2.37
C ARG A 68 -0.61 7.10 1.41
N VAL A 69 -0.15 6.27 0.49
CA VAL A 69 0.77 6.66 -0.58
C VAL A 69 0.05 6.51 -1.92
N LEU A 70 -0.09 7.60 -2.66
CA LEU A 70 -0.85 7.65 -3.91
C LEU A 70 -0.02 8.36 -4.98
N GLU A 71 0.06 7.77 -6.17
CA GLU A 71 0.69 8.39 -7.34
C GLU A 71 2.15 8.80 -7.08
N ASN A 72 2.89 7.96 -6.35
CA ASN A 72 4.31 8.18 -6.05
C ASN A 72 5.14 7.18 -6.87
N PRO A 73 5.39 7.44 -8.16
CA PRO A 73 5.96 6.44 -9.07
C PRO A 73 7.38 6.03 -8.72
N ASN A 74 8.16 6.84 -8.01
CA ASN A 74 9.53 6.54 -7.63
C ASN A 74 9.67 5.97 -6.21
N LEU A 75 8.56 5.80 -5.48
CA LEU A 75 8.59 5.21 -4.15
C LEU A 75 8.94 3.73 -4.27
N ASP A 76 10.09 3.33 -3.72
CA ASP A 76 10.61 1.96 -3.80
C ASP A 76 10.56 1.21 -2.46
N ARG A 77 10.51 1.94 -1.34
CA ARG A 77 10.61 1.37 0.01
C ARG A 77 9.67 2.03 1.02
N ILE A 78 9.02 1.19 1.81
CA ILE A 78 8.30 1.57 3.03
C ILE A 78 8.77 0.65 4.16
N SER A 79 9.34 1.21 5.22
CA SER A 79 9.98 0.41 6.27
C SER A 79 9.85 1.04 7.66
N ASN A 80 10.01 0.22 8.72
CA ASN A 80 10.17 0.70 10.08
C ASN A 80 9.01 1.61 10.58
N LEU A 81 7.77 1.20 10.33
CA LEU A 81 6.56 1.82 10.88
C LEU A 81 5.93 0.87 11.91
N PRO A 82 6.44 0.82 13.15
CA PRO A 82 6.07 -0.23 14.11
C PRO A 82 4.59 -0.20 14.48
N ASN A 83 3.95 0.97 14.49
CA ASN A 83 2.56 1.17 14.91
C ASN A 83 1.55 1.22 13.74
N LEU A 84 2.01 0.97 12.50
CA LEU A 84 1.17 1.04 11.31
C LEU A 84 0.14 -0.10 11.31
N SER A 85 -1.15 0.24 11.34
CA SER A 85 -2.25 -0.72 11.30
C SER A 85 -2.95 -0.80 9.94
N PHE A 86 -2.90 0.28 9.17
CA PHE A 86 -3.51 0.38 7.86
C PHE A 86 -2.60 1.06 6.84
N ILE A 87 -2.47 0.46 5.65
CA ILE A 87 -1.84 1.11 4.51
C ILE A 87 -2.77 1.12 3.29
N ARG A 88 -2.78 2.24 2.57
CA ARG A 88 -3.31 2.31 1.20
C ARG A 88 -2.19 2.69 0.24
N ILE A 89 -1.98 1.87 -0.76
CA ILE A 89 -1.03 2.07 -1.85
C ILE A 89 -1.83 2.19 -3.15
N ARG A 90 -1.69 3.32 -3.84
CA ARG A 90 -2.29 3.53 -5.16
C ARG A 90 -1.24 4.05 -6.15
N ASP A 91 -1.12 3.41 -7.30
CA ASP A 91 -0.27 3.88 -8.42
C ASP A 91 1.18 4.18 -7.97
N CYS A 92 1.80 3.21 -7.29
CA CYS A 92 3.19 3.23 -6.85
C CYS A 92 3.95 2.04 -7.46
N PRO A 93 4.13 1.98 -8.80
CA PRO A 93 4.57 0.78 -9.52
C PRO A 93 5.99 0.33 -9.16
N ASN A 94 6.85 1.21 -8.66
CA ASN A 94 8.22 0.87 -8.29
C ASN A 94 8.39 0.43 -6.83
N LEU A 95 7.31 0.36 -6.05
CA LEU A 95 7.38 -0.10 -4.66
C LEU A 95 7.76 -1.58 -4.63
N LYS A 96 8.92 -1.88 -4.04
CA LYS A 96 9.49 -3.23 -3.98
C LYS A 96 9.64 -3.74 -2.57
N ILE A 97 9.77 -2.84 -1.60
CA ILE A 97 10.14 -3.20 -0.23
C ILE A 97 9.08 -2.70 0.73
N LEU A 98 8.53 -3.65 1.49
CA LEU A 98 7.58 -3.40 2.56
C LEU A 98 7.96 -4.28 3.77
N GLU A 99 8.65 -3.70 4.75
CA GLU A 99 9.27 -4.48 5.83
C GLU A 99 9.17 -3.81 7.21
N ASN A 100 9.38 -4.58 8.27
CA ASN A 100 9.35 -4.12 9.67
C ASN A 100 8.05 -3.41 10.09
N LEU A 101 6.90 -3.97 9.68
CA LEU A 101 5.56 -3.48 10.00
C LEU A 101 4.86 -4.39 11.03
N LYS A 102 5.15 -4.21 12.33
CA LYS A 102 4.79 -5.16 13.39
C LYS A 102 3.28 -5.29 13.67
N PHE A 103 2.54 -4.18 13.64
CA PHE A 103 1.10 -4.16 13.96
C PHE A 103 0.24 -3.97 12.70
N PHE A 104 0.66 -4.55 11.59
CA PHE A 104 0.08 -4.29 10.28
C PHE A 104 -1.10 -5.22 9.99
N HIS A 105 -2.33 -4.70 10.02
CA HIS A 105 -3.54 -5.54 9.95
C HIS A 105 -4.20 -5.52 8.56
N ARG A 106 -4.26 -4.34 7.93
CA ARG A 106 -5.01 -4.15 6.69
C ARG A 106 -4.22 -3.41 5.62
N MET A 107 -4.27 -3.94 4.40
CA MET A 107 -3.75 -3.30 3.21
C MET A 107 -4.85 -3.10 2.16
N GLU A 108 -4.76 -1.95 1.49
CA GLU A 108 -5.45 -1.65 0.25
C GLU A 108 -4.42 -1.34 -0.83
N LEU A 109 -4.50 -2.08 -1.94
CA LEU A 109 -3.55 -2.02 -3.04
C LEU A 109 -4.29 -1.80 -4.36
N SER A 110 -3.85 -0.82 -5.14
CA SER A 110 -4.35 -0.58 -6.49
C SER A 110 -3.25 0.00 -7.36
N ASP A 111 -3.15 -0.45 -8.60
CA ASP A 111 -2.30 0.18 -9.59
C ASP A 111 -2.93 -0.07 -10.96
N ILE A 112 -3.19 1.02 -11.68
CA ILE A 112 -3.85 0.95 -13.00
C ILE A 112 -3.02 0.19 -14.04
N GLN A 113 -1.70 0.02 -13.84
CA GLN A 113 -0.82 -0.74 -14.73
C GLN A 113 -0.38 -2.08 -14.12
N MET A 114 -1.02 -2.57 -13.05
CA MET A 114 -0.66 -3.84 -12.43
C MET A 114 -0.91 -5.04 -13.35
N GLU A 115 0.15 -5.71 -13.78
CA GLU A 115 0.09 -6.96 -14.57
C GLU A 115 0.32 -8.23 -13.73
N THR A 116 0.95 -8.06 -12.56
CA THR A 116 1.18 -9.08 -11.54
C THR A 116 1.09 -8.46 -10.17
N LEU A 117 0.70 -9.26 -9.18
CA LEU A 117 0.75 -8.89 -7.79
C LEU A 117 2.21 -8.69 -7.35
N PRO A 118 2.49 -7.70 -6.49
CA PRO A 118 3.85 -7.40 -6.07
C PRO A 118 4.43 -8.45 -5.12
N GLU A 119 5.73 -8.73 -5.29
CA GLU A 119 6.46 -9.77 -4.53
C GLU A 119 6.52 -9.50 -3.02
N TYR A 120 6.47 -8.23 -2.59
CA TYR A 120 6.47 -7.91 -1.17
C TYR A 120 5.26 -8.48 -0.42
N LEU A 121 4.17 -8.86 -1.12
CA LEU A 121 3.01 -9.49 -0.46
C LEU A 121 3.38 -10.82 0.20
N ILE A 122 4.36 -11.55 -0.36
CA ILE A 122 4.84 -12.85 0.17
C ILE A 122 5.31 -12.71 1.62
N THR A 123 6.00 -11.63 1.95
CA THR A 123 6.60 -11.41 3.27
C THR A 123 5.69 -10.63 4.22
N THR A 124 4.58 -10.06 3.72
CA THR A 124 3.66 -9.28 4.55
C THR A 124 2.83 -10.17 5.47
N MET A 125 2.77 -9.82 6.75
CA MET A 125 1.88 -10.46 7.72
C MET A 125 0.67 -9.55 7.96
N LEU A 126 -0.40 -9.78 7.20
CA LEU A 126 -1.64 -9.01 7.20
C LEU A 126 -2.83 -9.89 7.60
N GLU A 127 -3.88 -9.30 8.18
CA GLU A 127 -5.16 -9.98 8.40
C GLU A 127 -6.09 -9.85 7.18
N LYS A 128 -6.03 -8.69 6.51
CA LYS A 128 -6.91 -8.38 5.38
C LYS A 128 -6.18 -7.64 4.27
N LEU A 129 -6.27 -8.17 3.06
CA LEU A 129 -5.82 -7.54 1.83
C LEU A 129 -7.03 -7.22 0.95
N THR A 130 -7.08 -6.02 0.39
CA THR A 130 -8.02 -5.67 -0.68
C THR A 130 -7.25 -5.11 -1.87
N ILE A 131 -7.48 -5.70 -3.03
CA ILE A 131 -6.83 -5.34 -4.29
C ILE A 131 -7.89 -4.81 -5.26
N TRP A 132 -7.57 -3.72 -5.95
CA TRP A 132 -8.28 -3.27 -7.15
C TRP A 132 -7.32 -3.34 -8.32
N CYS A 133 -7.68 -4.09 -9.34
CA CYS A 133 -6.83 -4.32 -10.51
C CYS A 133 -7.67 -4.34 -11.80
N LYS A 134 -6.99 -4.47 -12.94
CA LYS A 134 -7.65 -4.72 -14.22
C LYS A 134 -8.22 -6.14 -14.27
N ASP A 135 -9.22 -6.31 -15.12
CA ASP A 135 -9.92 -7.58 -15.34
C ASP A 135 -8.95 -8.68 -15.75
N GLU A 136 -7.96 -8.40 -16.58
CA GLU A 136 -6.98 -9.39 -17.06
C GLU A 136 -6.17 -10.00 -15.90
N LEU A 137 -5.75 -9.18 -14.93
CA LEU A 137 -5.03 -9.67 -13.75
C LEU A 137 -5.97 -10.47 -12.84
N LEU A 138 -7.20 -10.00 -12.63
CA LEU A 138 -8.17 -10.74 -11.83
C LEU A 138 -8.47 -12.12 -12.44
N VAL A 139 -8.74 -12.16 -13.76
CA VAL A 139 -8.95 -13.40 -14.52
C VAL A 139 -7.73 -14.31 -14.43
N LYS A 140 -6.51 -13.76 -14.54
CA LYS A 140 -5.26 -14.51 -14.40
C LYS A 140 -5.14 -15.17 -13.01
N ILE A 141 -5.42 -14.41 -11.93
CA ILE A 141 -5.42 -14.92 -10.55
C ILE A 141 -6.46 -16.03 -10.36
N THR A 142 -7.62 -15.92 -11.00
CA THR A 142 -8.69 -16.91 -10.84
C THR A 142 -8.53 -18.16 -11.71
N SER A 143 -7.89 -18.05 -12.88
CA SER A 143 -7.83 -19.13 -13.88
C SER A 143 -6.65 -20.07 -13.73
N GLN A 144 -5.54 -19.63 -13.13
CA GLN A 144 -4.33 -20.44 -12.97
C GLN A 144 -4.39 -21.41 -11.76
N GLY A 145 -5.44 -21.32 -10.94
CA GLY A 145 -5.75 -22.27 -9.88
C GLY A 145 -4.94 -22.07 -8.60
N ILE A 146 -5.40 -22.72 -7.53
CA ILE A 146 -4.75 -22.67 -6.20
C ILE A 146 -3.31 -23.21 -6.32
N GLY A 147 -2.33 -22.40 -5.91
CA GLY A 147 -0.91 -22.78 -5.88
C GLY A 147 -0.05 -22.22 -7.03
N ASP A 148 -0.62 -21.40 -7.91
CA ASP A 148 0.14 -20.66 -8.94
C ASP A 148 1.05 -19.55 -8.34
N THR A 149 1.80 -18.86 -9.20
CA THR A 149 2.74 -17.80 -8.79
C THR A 149 2.07 -16.59 -8.14
N GLU A 150 0.84 -16.26 -8.53
CA GLU A 150 0.10 -15.12 -7.98
C GLU A 150 -0.58 -15.51 -6.66
N TRP A 151 -1.13 -16.72 -6.57
CA TRP A 151 -1.74 -17.30 -5.39
C TRP A 151 -0.77 -17.35 -4.20
N LYS A 152 0.46 -17.82 -4.46
CA LYS A 152 1.53 -17.89 -3.44
C LYS A 152 1.86 -16.54 -2.80
N LYS A 153 1.54 -15.42 -3.46
CA LYS A 153 1.79 -14.08 -2.93
C LYS A 153 0.82 -13.68 -1.83
N PHE A 154 -0.34 -14.32 -1.70
CA PHE A 154 -1.36 -13.93 -0.71
C PHE A 154 -2.01 -15.10 0.03
N GLU A 155 -1.70 -16.36 -0.28
CA GLU A 155 -2.34 -17.53 0.35
C GLU A 155 -2.18 -17.60 1.88
N HIS A 156 -1.12 -16.99 2.40
CA HIS A 156 -0.89 -16.91 3.84
C HIS A 156 -1.84 -15.92 4.54
N ILE A 157 -2.42 -14.96 3.81
CA ILE A 157 -3.26 -13.87 4.31
C ILE A 157 -4.68 -14.38 4.62
N PRO A 158 -5.24 -14.16 5.82
CA PRO A 158 -6.53 -14.73 6.24
C PRO A 158 -7.74 -14.36 5.37
N LEU A 159 -7.79 -13.11 4.91
CA LEU A 159 -8.89 -12.59 4.10
C LEU A 159 -8.36 -11.74 2.94
N VAL A 160 -8.61 -12.18 1.71
CA VAL A 160 -8.24 -11.45 0.50
C VAL A 160 -9.49 -11.17 -0.32
N LYS A 161 -9.62 -9.92 -0.76
CA LYS A 161 -10.67 -9.47 -1.67
C LYS A 161 -10.02 -8.81 -2.87
N ILE A 162 -10.44 -9.19 -4.07
CA ILE A 162 -9.92 -8.68 -5.32
C ILE A 162 -11.12 -8.21 -6.13
N TYR A 163 -11.03 -7.00 -6.67
CA TYR A 163 -12.08 -6.39 -7.47
C TYR A 163 -11.49 -5.87 -8.77
N SER A 164 -12.25 -5.96 -9.86
CA SER A 164 -11.96 -5.13 -11.02
C SER A 164 -12.15 -3.66 -10.67
N ASN A 165 -11.50 -2.76 -11.42
CA ASN A 165 -11.62 -1.32 -11.20
C ASN A 165 -13.08 -0.81 -11.30
N ASP A 166 -13.89 -1.42 -12.16
CA ASP A 166 -15.32 -1.12 -12.33
C ASP A 166 -16.24 -1.93 -11.39
N GLN A 167 -15.67 -2.84 -10.59
CA GLN A 167 -16.36 -3.77 -9.68
C GLN A 167 -17.29 -4.78 -10.37
N SER A 168 -17.19 -4.97 -11.68
CA SER A 168 -17.93 -5.98 -12.43
C SER A 168 -17.46 -7.41 -12.11
N LEU A 169 -16.16 -7.58 -11.80
CA LEU A 169 -15.53 -8.82 -11.40
C LEU A 169 -15.05 -8.77 -9.95
N TYR A 170 -15.13 -9.91 -9.27
CA TYR A 170 -14.58 -10.07 -7.94
C TYR A 170 -14.02 -11.47 -7.71
N ALA A 171 -13.06 -11.55 -6.79
CA ALA A 171 -12.65 -12.78 -6.16
C ALA A 171 -12.51 -12.56 -4.65
N LYS A 172 -12.87 -13.58 -3.87
CA LYS A 172 -12.82 -13.55 -2.41
C LYS A 172 -12.25 -14.85 -1.90
N TYR A 173 -11.14 -14.73 -1.18
CA TYR A 173 -10.47 -15.83 -0.50
C TYR A 173 -10.62 -15.68 1.02
N ARG A 174 -10.90 -16.79 1.70
CA ARG A 174 -10.88 -16.88 3.17
C ARG A 174 -10.12 -18.14 3.58
N LYS A 175 -9.02 -17.96 4.30
CA LYS A 175 -8.13 -19.04 4.75
C LYS A 175 -8.79 -19.99 5.75
N SER A 176 -9.56 -19.45 6.71
CA SER A 176 -10.18 -20.23 7.79
C SER A 176 -11.17 -21.31 7.31
N SER A 177 -11.81 -21.07 6.16
CA SER A 177 -12.75 -21.99 5.52
C SER A 177 -12.20 -22.59 4.23
N PHE A 178 -10.94 -22.29 3.90
CA PHE A 178 -10.30 -22.62 2.62
C PHE A 178 -11.21 -22.34 1.41
N SER A 179 -11.95 -21.22 1.45
CA SER A 179 -12.98 -20.93 0.46
C SER A 179 -12.49 -19.86 -0.51
N PHE A 180 -12.61 -20.13 -1.80
CA PHE A 180 -12.38 -19.18 -2.89
C PHE A 180 -13.66 -19.03 -3.71
N ASN A 181 -14.15 -17.80 -3.85
CA ASN A 181 -15.40 -17.51 -4.55
C ASN A 181 -15.19 -16.34 -5.52
N THR A 182 -15.67 -16.48 -6.75
CA THR A 182 -15.52 -15.51 -7.83
C THR A 182 -16.72 -15.55 -8.77
N ASN A 183 -16.97 -14.47 -9.51
CA ASN A 183 -17.96 -14.38 -10.58
C ASN A 183 -17.35 -14.35 -12.00
N VAL A 184 -16.04 -14.58 -12.15
CA VAL A 184 -15.36 -14.58 -13.46
C VAL A 184 -15.97 -15.58 -14.44
N ASP A 185 -16.28 -16.80 -13.98
CA ASP A 185 -16.87 -17.85 -14.85
C ASP A 185 -18.27 -17.50 -15.37
N GLN A 186 -18.98 -16.58 -14.71
CA GLN A 186 -20.34 -16.17 -15.11
C GLN A 186 -20.34 -15.13 -16.23
N GLN A 187 -19.22 -14.41 -16.44
CA GLN A 187 -19.08 -13.45 -17.56
C GLN A 187 -18.62 -14.12 -18.85
N ASN A 188 -17.79 -15.17 -18.78
CA ASN A 188 -17.32 -15.91 -19.96
C ASN A 188 -18.44 -16.66 -20.72
N GLN A 189 -19.65 -16.75 -20.16
CA GLN A 189 -20.83 -17.34 -20.82
C GLN A 189 -21.72 -16.30 -21.52
N ARG A 190 -21.34 -15.02 -21.52
CA ARG A 190 -22.15 -13.90 -22.05
C ARG A 190 -21.54 -13.21 -23.27
N ASN A 191 -20.41 -13.71 -23.80
CA ASN A 191 -19.75 -13.21 -25.00
C ASN A 191 -19.85 -14.22 -26.13
#